data_AF-A0A965VBX8-F1
#
_entry.id   AF-A0A965VBX8-F1
#
_cell.length_a   1.000
_cell.length_b   1.000
_cell.length_c   1.000
_cell.angle_alpha   90.00
_cell.angle_beta   90.00
_cell.angle_gamma   90.00
#
_symmetry.space_group_name_H-M   'P 1'
#
loop_
_entity.id
_entity.type
_entity.pdbx_description
1 polymer ?
#
loop_
_entity_poly.entity_id
_entity_poly.type
_entity_poly.pdbx_seq_one_letter_code
_entity_poly.pdbx_strand_id
1 'polypeptide(L)'
;MLVAEAIAGGIFSDLSVSDLAAVVSAVVYERRASDDEDHPNPNRTVDAAIERLEDLSLRIRDAEEASGLPTHRFPDNAFSRAASVWATGGSLAKVLEVLPDMGAGDFVRYVRQIVDLLRPHAPQAPLPRRRLSGGASPPESS
;
A
#
# COMPACT_ATOMS: atom_id res chain seq x y z
N MET A 1 -1.34 2.32 -10.70
CA MET A 1 -0.92 1.13 -11.46
C MET A 1 0.24 0.39 -10.78
N LEU A 2 1.25 1.10 -10.25
CA LEU A 2 2.46 0.53 -9.65
C LEU A 2 2.27 -0.68 -8.72
N VAL A 3 1.39 -0.62 -7.70
CA VAL A 3 1.20 -1.73 -6.75
C VAL A 3 0.73 -3.00 -7.44
N ALA A 4 -0.20 -2.89 -8.40
CA ALA A 4 -0.74 -4.04 -9.12
C ALA A 4 0.35 -4.70 -9.99
N GLU A 5 1.15 -3.88 -10.68
CA GLU A 5 2.28 -4.36 -11.49
C GLU A 5 3.39 -4.97 -10.60
N ALA A 6 3.64 -4.41 -9.42
CA ALA A 6 4.61 -4.94 -8.47
C ALA A 6 4.18 -6.31 -7.92
N ILE A 7 2.89 -6.50 -7.67
CA ILE A 7 2.30 -7.81 -7.31
C ILE A 7 2.44 -8.78 -8.48
N ALA A 8 2.04 -8.36 -9.68
CA ALA A 8 2.10 -9.21 -10.89
C ALA A 8 3.53 -9.62 -11.26
N GLY A 9 4.49 -8.70 -11.07
CA GLY A 9 5.92 -8.93 -11.26
C GLY A 9 6.62 -9.68 -10.12
N GLY A 10 5.91 -10.02 -9.05
CA GLY A 10 6.45 -10.79 -7.92
C GLY A 10 7.47 -10.01 -7.07
N ILE A 11 7.48 -8.68 -7.09
CA ILE A 11 8.43 -7.87 -6.28
C ILE A 11 8.22 -8.13 -4.78
N PHE A 12 6.97 -8.39 -4.39
CA PHE A 12 6.58 -8.66 -3.00
C PHE A 12 6.64 -10.13 -2.61
N SER A 13 7.03 -11.01 -3.54
CA SER A 13 7.20 -12.43 -3.27
C SER A 13 8.36 -12.66 -2.30
N ASP A 14 8.19 -13.64 -1.42
CA ASP A 14 9.22 -14.09 -0.45
C ASP A 14 9.67 -13.03 0.58
N LEU A 15 9.01 -11.88 0.66
CA LEU A 15 9.25 -10.89 1.70
C LEU A 15 8.63 -11.35 3.02
N SER A 16 9.38 -11.15 4.12
CA SER A 16 8.82 -11.27 5.46
C SER A 16 7.75 -10.21 5.70
N VAL A 17 6.91 -10.36 6.73
CA VAL A 17 5.87 -9.37 7.06
C VAL A 17 6.47 -7.97 7.29
N SER A 18 7.62 -7.89 7.96
CA SER A 18 8.31 -6.61 8.19
C SER A 18 8.87 -6.01 6.91
N ASP A 19 9.43 -6.83 6.02
CA ASP A 19 10.03 -6.36 4.78
C ASP A 19 8.95 -5.91 3.80
N LEU A 20 7.83 -6.65 3.74
CA LEU A 20 6.66 -6.26 2.95
C LEU A 20 6.11 -4.91 3.42
N ALA A 21 5.94 -4.73 4.74
CA ALA A 21 5.48 -3.45 5.28
C ALA A 21 6.43 -2.30 4.94
N ALA A 22 7.75 -2.55 4.97
CA ALA A 22 8.77 -1.58 4.60
C ALA A 22 8.70 -1.18 3.13
N VAL A 23 8.66 -2.15 2.22
CA VAL A 23 8.62 -1.89 0.78
C VAL A 23 7.30 -1.23 0.37
N VAL A 24 6.17 -1.70 0.90
CA VAL A 24 4.85 -1.13 0.60
C VAL A 24 4.71 0.29 1.12
N SER A 25 5.39 0.63 2.22
CA SER A 25 5.40 2.00 2.73
C SER A 25 5.93 2.99 1.71
N ALA A 26 6.84 2.58 0.83
CA ALA A 26 7.40 3.45 -0.20
C ALA A 26 6.37 3.92 -1.23
N VAL A 27 5.24 3.23 -1.36
CA VAL A 27 4.18 3.61 -2.32
C VAL A 27 3.13 4.54 -1.71
N VAL A 28 3.01 4.54 -0.38
CA VAL A 28 1.97 5.32 0.33
C VAL A 28 2.54 6.51 1.08
N TYR A 29 3.82 6.46 1.44
CA TYR A 29 4.46 7.54 2.16
C TYR A 29 4.59 8.78 1.26
N GLU A 30 4.28 9.92 1.86
CA GLU A 30 4.42 11.22 1.21
C GLU A 30 5.33 12.07 2.09
N ARG A 31 6.59 12.22 1.64
CA ARG A 31 7.55 13.08 2.32
C ARG A 31 7.07 14.53 2.32
N ARG A 32 7.26 15.18 3.45
CA ARG A 32 6.95 16.61 3.60
C ARG A 32 8.07 17.42 2.94
N ALA A 33 7.73 18.59 2.40
CA ALA A 33 8.74 19.47 1.82
C ALA A 33 9.78 19.99 2.82
N SER A 34 9.55 19.83 4.13
CA SER A 34 10.47 20.17 5.21
C SER A 34 11.36 19.00 5.66
N ASP A 35 11.14 17.81 5.09
CA ASP A 35 11.78 16.56 5.48
C ASP A 35 12.83 16.22 4.42
N ASP A 36 14.07 16.62 4.68
CA ASP A 36 15.20 16.50 3.75
C ASP A 36 16.17 15.36 4.15
N GLU A 37 15.94 14.69 5.29
CA GLU A 37 16.80 13.60 5.74
C GLU A 37 16.35 12.24 5.20
N ASP A 38 17.28 11.53 4.57
CA ASP A 38 17.06 10.15 4.17
C ASP A 38 17.30 9.22 5.37
N HIS A 39 16.32 8.36 5.64
CA HIS A 39 16.39 7.35 6.70
C HIS A 39 16.45 5.94 6.10
N PRO A 40 17.61 5.54 5.52
CA PRO A 40 17.72 4.29 4.80
C PRO A 40 17.42 3.08 5.70
N ASN A 41 16.80 2.06 5.11
CA ASN A 41 16.61 0.78 5.77
C ASN A 41 17.95 0.01 5.76
N PRO A 42 18.43 -0.53 6.89
CA PRO A 42 19.64 -1.34 6.88
C PRO A 42 19.43 -2.73 6.23
N ASN A 43 18.19 -3.12 5.92
CA ASN A 43 17.88 -4.42 5.33
C ASN A 43 18.06 -4.43 3.81
N ARG A 44 19.12 -5.09 3.33
CA ARG A 44 19.41 -5.27 1.90
C ARG A 44 18.28 -5.92 1.10
N THR A 45 17.47 -6.78 1.71
CA THR A 45 16.31 -7.38 1.05
C THR A 45 15.24 -6.31 0.76
N VAL A 46 15.06 -5.37 1.68
CA VAL A 46 14.15 -4.22 1.49
C VAL A 46 14.72 -3.30 0.42
N ASP A 47 16.00 -2.94 0.50
CA ASP A 47 16.64 -2.06 -0.49
C ASP A 47 16.52 -2.63 -1.91
N ALA A 48 16.86 -3.91 -2.09
CA ALA A 48 16.76 -4.57 -3.40
C ALA A 48 15.31 -4.65 -3.93
N ALA A 49 14.32 -4.75 -3.05
CA ALA A 49 12.92 -4.73 -3.47
C ALA A 49 12.44 -3.32 -3.83
N ILE A 50 12.93 -2.29 -3.14
CA ILE A 50 12.66 -0.88 -3.44
C ILE A 50 13.32 -0.49 -4.77
N GLU A 51 14.57 -0.88 -5.03
CA GLU A 51 15.23 -0.64 -6.33
C GLU A 51 14.41 -1.21 -7.49
N ARG A 52 13.92 -2.46 -7.37
CA ARG A 52 13.04 -3.05 -8.39
C ARG A 52 11.71 -2.29 -8.55
N LEU A 53 11.19 -1.73 -7.47
CA LEU A 53 9.96 -0.95 -7.47
C LEU A 53 10.16 0.42 -8.15
N GLU A 54 11.32 1.05 -7.94
CA GLU A 54 11.76 2.28 -8.60
C GLU A 54 11.96 2.07 -10.10
N ASP A 55 12.65 0.99 -10.50
CA ASP A 55 12.82 0.60 -11.90
C ASP A 55 11.47 0.37 -12.60
N LEU A 56 10.56 -0.36 -11.94
CA LEU A 56 9.20 -0.56 -12.44
C LEU A 56 8.44 0.77 -12.54
N SER A 57 8.61 1.65 -11.57
CA SER A 57 8.00 2.97 -11.55
C SER A 57 8.42 3.81 -12.76
N LEU A 58 9.71 3.84 -13.09
CA LEU A 58 10.21 4.55 -14.28
C LEU A 58 9.60 4.00 -15.56
N ARG A 59 9.60 2.68 -15.74
CA ARG A 59 8.97 2.03 -16.91
C ARG A 59 7.49 2.35 -17.05
N ILE A 60 6.77 2.40 -15.92
CA ILE A 60 5.35 2.75 -15.91
C ILE A 60 5.16 4.23 -16.27
N ARG A 61 6.00 5.14 -15.75
CA ARG A 61 5.93 6.57 -16.09
C ARG A 61 6.09 6.78 -17.59
N ASP A 62 7.08 6.14 -18.21
CA ASP A 62 7.30 6.25 -19.65
C ASP A 62 6.05 5.85 -20.45
N ALA A 63 5.36 4.78 -20.03
CA ALA A 63 4.11 4.33 -20.65
C ALA A 63 2.92 5.27 -20.38
N GLU A 64 2.82 5.82 -19.17
CA GLU A 64 1.82 6.81 -18.78
C GLU A 64 1.98 8.09 -19.62
N GLU A 65 3.21 8.61 -19.73
CA GLU A 65 3.55 9.80 -20.52
C GLU A 65 3.28 9.60 -22.01
N ALA A 66 3.72 8.47 -22.58
CA ALA A 66 3.48 8.13 -23.98
C ALA A 66 1.97 8.02 -24.32
N SER A 67 1.15 7.68 -23.32
CA SER A 67 -0.30 7.56 -23.44
C SER A 67 -1.06 8.84 -23.04
N GLY A 68 -0.36 9.90 -22.62
CA GLY A 68 -0.97 11.14 -22.15
C GLY A 68 -1.75 11.01 -20.83
N LEU A 69 -1.43 10.00 -20.02
CA LEU A 69 -2.05 9.76 -18.72
C LEU A 69 -1.34 10.54 -17.60
N PRO A 70 -2.03 10.90 -16.51
CA PRO A 70 -1.38 11.43 -15.32
C PRO A 70 -0.36 10.43 -14.77
N THR A 71 0.87 10.90 -14.55
CA THR A 71 1.94 10.08 -14.00
C THR A 71 1.72 9.83 -12.51
N HIS A 72 1.97 8.61 -12.04
CA HIS A 72 1.98 8.30 -10.61
C HIS A 72 3.16 8.95 -9.87
N ARG A 73 3.09 9.03 -8.54
CA ARG A 73 4.21 9.50 -7.69
C ARG A 73 5.36 8.48 -7.66
N PHE A 74 6.60 8.94 -7.56
CA PHE A 74 7.77 8.07 -7.40
C PHE A 74 7.79 7.43 -6.00
N PRO A 75 8.20 6.15 -5.87
CA PRO A 75 8.37 5.53 -4.56
C PRO A 75 9.30 6.34 -3.67
N ASP A 76 8.96 6.44 -2.38
CA ASP A 76 9.76 7.17 -1.40
C ASP A 76 10.09 6.28 -0.21
N ASN A 77 11.36 5.90 -0.09
CA ASN A 77 11.79 4.90 0.89
C ASN A 77 12.01 5.46 2.31
N ALA A 78 11.81 6.75 2.57
CA ALA A 78 12.17 7.36 3.85
C ALA A 78 11.42 6.74 5.05
N PHE A 79 10.20 6.21 4.84
CA PHE A 79 9.43 5.55 5.90
C PHE A 79 9.75 4.05 6.10
N SER A 80 10.53 3.45 5.20
CA SER A 80 10.74 1.99 5.16
C SER A 80 11.35 1.42 6.45
N ARG A 81 12.31 2.14 7.05
CA ARG A 81 12.93 1.76 8.32
C ARG A 81 11.92 1.78 9.48
N ALA A 82 11.12 2.84 9.58
CA ALA A 82 10.09 2.97 10.61
C ALA A 82 9.03 1.88 10.50
N ALA A 83 8.57 1.59 9.28
CA ALA A 83 7.65 0.49 9.01
C ALA A 83 8.22 -0.87 9.45
N SER A 84 9.51 -1.12 9.19
CA SER A 84 10.19 -2.36 9.62
C SER A 84 10.25 -2.48 11.14
N VAL A 85 10.64 -1.40 11.84
CA VAL A 85 10.72 -1.37 13.31
C VAL A 85 9.35 -1.61 13.92
N TRP A 86 8.30 -0.99 13.37
CA TRP A 86 6.94 -1.19 13.85
C TRP A 86 6.45 -2.62 13.62
N ALA A 87 6.63 -3.16 12.41
CA ALA A 87 6.15 -4.49 12.04
C ALA A 87 6.86 -5.63 12.80
N THR A 88 8.07 -5.38 13.31
CA THR A 88 8.80 -6.31 14.20
C THR A 88 8.39 -6.20 15.67
N GLY A 89 7.42 -5.35 16.01
CA GLY A 89 6.90 -5.16 17.38
C GLY A 89 7.60 -4.05 18.16
N GLY A 90 8.32 -3.15 17.49
CA GLY A 90 8.93 -1.97 18.12
C GLY A 90 7.89 -1.02 18.73
N SER A 91 8.28 -0.30 19.79
CA SER A 91 7.43 0.71 20.41
C SER A 91 7.32 1.96 19.53
N LEU A 92 6.23 2.72 19.69
CA LEU A 92 6.07 4.01 19.02
C LEU A 92 7.25 4.96 19.31
N ALA A 93 7.74 4.99 20.56
CA ALA A 93 8.90 5.80 20.90
C ALA A 93 10.13 5.46 20.04
N LYS A 94 10.44 4.17 19.86
CA LYS A 94 11.55 3.70 19.03
C LYS A 94 11.38 4.04 17.56
N VAL A 95 10.14 4.05 17.06
CA VAL A 95 9.84 4.46 15.69
C VAL A 95 10.07 5.96 15.51
N LEU A 96 9.63 6.80 16.45
CA LEU A 96 9.81 8.24 16.37
C LEU A 96 11.28 8.65 16.53
N GLU A 97 12.09 7.86 17.24
CA GLU A 97 13.56 8.05 17.28
C GLU A 97 14.23 7.88 15.91
N VAL A 98 13.66 7.05 15.02
CA VAL A 98 14.21 6.84 13.66
C VAL A 98 13.58 7.73 12.59
N LEU A 99 12.57 8.53 12.96
CA LEU A 99 11.89 9.54 12.13
C LEU A 99 11.59 10.79 12.96
N PRO A 100 12.61 11.60 13.29
CA PRO A 100 12.50 12.67 14.28
C PRO A 100 11.49 13.78 13.92
N ASP A 101 11.20 13.99 12.63
CA ASP A 101 10.24 14.99 12.16
C ASP A 101 8.80 14.47 12.05
N MET A 102 8.56 13.21 12.42
CA MET A 102 7.25 12.60 12.37
C MET A 102 6.47 12.74 13.68
N GLY A 103 5.27 13.28 13.59
CA GLY A 103 4.30 13.24 14.69
C GLY A 103 3.64 11.86 14.83
N ALA A 104 3.29 11.46 16.06
CA ALA A 104 2.57 10.20 16.33
C ALA A 104 1.27 10.06 15.52
N GLY A 105 0.53 11.16 15.30
CA GLY A 105 -0.69 11.15 14.49
C GLY A 105 -0.45 10.83 13.02
N ASP A 106 0.64 11.36 12.44
CA ASP A 106 1.04 11.06 11.07
C ASP A 106 1.53 9.63 10.92
N PHE A 107 2.31 9.15 11.89
CA PHE A 107 2.73 7.76 11.91
C PHE A 107 1.53 6.80 11.84
N VAL A 108 0.53 7.00 12.71
CA VAL A 108 -0.69 6.17 12.70
C VAL A 108 -1.45 6.28 11.38
N ARG A 109 -1.48 7.46 10.76
CA ARG A 109 -2.08 7.67 9.43
C ARG A 109 -1.38 6.82 8.37
N TYR A 110 -0.04 6.83 8.31
CA TYR A 110 0.70 6.02 7.34
C TYR A 110 0.57 4.52 7.60
N VAL A 111 0.63 4.08 8.86
CA VAL A 111 0.40 2.66 9.20
C VAL A 111 -0.98 2.19 8.74
N ARG A 112 -2.01 3.02 8.91
CA ARG A 112 -3.35 2.69 8.42
C ARG A 112 -3.39 2.56 6.90
N GLN A 113 -2.73 3.46 6.16
CA GLN A 113 -2.65 3.38 4.70
C GLN A 113 -1.94 2.09 4.25
N ILE A 114 -0.87 1.68 4.93
CA ILE A 114 -0.18 0.40 4.66
C ILE A 114 -1.14 -0.78 4.89
N VAL A 115 -1.84 -0.80 6.03
CA VAL A 115 -2.79 -1.87 6.36
C VAL A 115 -3.94 -1.93 5.35
N ASP A 116 -4.49 -0.78 4.97
CA ASP A 116 -5.59 -0.70 4.01
C ASP A 116 -5.13 -1.14 2.61
N LEU A 117 -3.88 -0.86 2.23
CA LEU A 117 -3.30 -1.30 0.96
C LEU A 117 -3.01 -2.82 0.93
N LEU A 118 -2.58 -3.39 2.05
CA LEU A 118 -2.29 -4.82 2.19
C LEU A 118 -3.54 -5.68 2.44
N ARG A 119 -4.67 -5.07 2.77
CA ARG A 119 -5.90 -5.80 3.06
C ARG A 119 -6.41 -6.47 1.77
N PRO A 120 -6.68 -7.79 1.79
CA PRO A 120 -7.27 -8.47 0.65
C PRO A 120 -8.58 -7.81 0.24
N HIS A 121 -8.68 -7.40 -1.03
CA HIS A 121 -9.95 -7.04 -1.63
C HIS A 121 -10.72 -8.35 -1.89
N ALA A 122 -11.45 -8.83 -0.89
CA ALA A 122 -12.34 -9.96 -1.10
C ALA A 122 -13.30 -9.62 -2.25
N PRO A 123 -13.52 -10.53 -3.23
CA PRO A 123 -14.52 -10.30 -4.26
C PRO A 123 -15.87 -10.08 -3.59
N GLN A 124 -16.48 -8.92 -3.83
CA GLN A 124 -17.85 -8.69 -3.40
C GLN A 124 -18.74 -9.63 -4.21
N ALA A 125 -19.18 -10.72 -3.59
CA ALA A 125 -20.17 -11.61 -4.18
C ALA A 125 -21.39 -10.76 -4.58
N PRO A 126 -21.91 -10.88 -5.81
CA PRO A 126 -23.11 -10.15 -6.21
C PRO A 126 -24.23 -10.47 -5.22
N LEU A 127 -24.80 -9.43 -4.60
CA LEU A 127 -26.00 -9.59 -3.77
C LEU A 127 -27.03 -10.38 -4.60
N PRO A 128 -27.57 -11.51 -4.09
CA PRO A 128 -28.57 -12.25 -4.82
C PRO A 128 -29.71 -11.31 -5.14
N ARG A 129 -29.98 -11.11 -6.45
CA ARG A 129 -31.15 -10.36 -6.90
C ARG A 129 -32.35 -11.02 -6.25
N ARG A 130 -32.90 -10.38 -5.21
CA ARG A 130 -34.16 -10.76 -4.60
C ARG A 130 -35.16 -10.75 -5.74
N ARG A 131 -35.52 -11.94 -6.25
CA ARG A 131 -36.61 -12.06 -7.22
C ARG A 131 -37.82 -11.48 -6.51
N LEU A 132 -38.25 -10.30 -6.95
CA LEU A 132 -39.58 -9.82 -6.65
C LEU A 132 -40.49 -10.76 -7.42
N SER A 133 -40.91 -11.83 -6.77
CA SER A 133 -42.00 -12.67 -7.24
C SER A 133 -43.25 -11.78 -7.20
N GLY A 134 -43.52 -11.12 -8.32
CA GLY A 134 -44.87 -10.69 -8.67
C GLY A 134 -45.69 -11.92 -9.03
N GLY A 135 -46.92 -11.96 -8.51
CA GLY A 135 -47.91 -13.01 -8.75
C GLY A 135 -48.93 -12.97 -7.61
N ALA A 136 -49.86 -12.02 -7.62
CA ALA A 136 -51.20 -12.17 -8.19
C ALA A 136 -52.11 -13.11 -7.36
N SER A 137 -53.02 -12.50 -6.58
CA SER A 137 -54.34 -13.06 -6.17
C SER A 137 -55.27 -13.21 -7.40
N PRO A 138 -56.50 -13.81 -7.36
CA PRO A 138 -57.28 -14.64 -6.38
C PRO A 138 -57.91 -15.90 -7.12
N PRO A 139 -59.12 -16.51 -6.85
CA PRO A 139 -60.13 -16.40 -5.76
C PRO A 139 -60.70 -17.73 -5.16
N GLU A 140 -61.62 -17.54 -4.21
CA GLU A 140 -62.69 -18.38 -3.58
C GLU A 140 -62.89 -19.87 -3.91
N SER A 141 -63.21 -20.67 -2.88
CA SER A 141 -64.54 -21.30 -2.64
C SER A 141 -64.44 -22.54 -1.75
N SER A 142 -65.12 -22.54 -0.59
CA SER A 142 -65.99 -23.61 -0.06
C SER A 142 -66.69 -23.12 1.21
#